data_AF-A0AAW3X0A8-F1
#
_entry.id   AF-A0AAW3X0A8-F1
#
_cell.length_a   1.000
_cell.length_b   1.000
_cell.length_c   1.000
_cell.angle_alpha   90.00
_cell.angle_beta   90.00
_cell.angle_gamma   90.00
#
_symmetry.space_group_name_H-M   'P 1'
#
loop_
_entity.id
_entity.type
_entity.pdbx_description
1 polymer ?
#
loop_
_entity_poly.entity_id
_entity_poly.type
_entity_poly.pdbx_seq_one_letter_code
_entity_poly.pdbx_strand_id
1 'polypeptide(L)'
;DLSPGASLPLVRTAMNYPSSLTFIDSTGAPWKLGAAPISGNPAFQLYWVPDSPVMVVYAKQPFVSGNITVYLSGLSVPIVLNVTSGEPDTSAKTWTVDSRLDMRVPRRGPAAKATAIPESRIGLHDSTLQSFLDGVPPKEARRLNVTGGVPDTTVWQLGDDLYIRSRADIRDEFEATLSSADGTHLWKLPATPYVTFSVMGKTTALNIALE
;
A
#
# COMPACT_ATOMS: atom_id res chain seq x y z
N ASP A 1 -0.26 -5.98 -10.00
CA ASP A 1 0.46 -6.14 -8.73
C ASP A 1 1.83 -6.75 -9.02
N LEU A 2 2.89 -6.26 -8.40
CA LEU A 2 4.30 -6.63 -8.64
C LEU A 2 4.88 -7.47 -7.48
N SER A 3 4.02 -8.16 -6.75
CA SER A 3 4.41 -9.05 -5.65
C SER A 3 5.31 -10.20 -6.12
N PRO A 4 6.27 -10.66 -5.30
CA PRO A 4 7.04 -11.86 -5.59
C PRO A 4 6.11 -13.05 -5.88
N GLY A 5 6.28 -13.69 -7.04
CA GLY A 5 5.44 -14.83 -7.47
C GLY A 5 4.11 -14.48 -8.15
N ALA A 6 3.76 -13.20 -8.29
CA ALA A 6 2.62 -12.77 -9.09
C ALA A 6 2.88 -13.00 -10.60
N SER A 7 1.81 -13.11 -11.40
CA SER A 7 1.94 -13.14 -12.85
C SER A 7 2.64 -11.86 -13.33
N LEU A 8 3.59 -12.02 -14.26
CA LEU A 8 4.32 -10.89 -14.83
C LEU A 8 3.32 -9.90 -15.46
N PRO A 9 3.38 -8.60 -15.11
CA PRO A 9 2.47 -7.63 -15.71
C PRO A 9 2.65 -7.57 -17.22
N LEU A 10 1.53 -7.50 -17.94
CA LEU A 10 1.51 -7.33 -19.38
C LEU A 10 1.39 -5.85 -19.75
N VAL A 11 2.30 -5.38 -20.59
CA VAL A 11 2.27 -4.06 -21.22
C VAL A 11 1.83 -4.23 -22.66
N ARG A 12 0.67 -3.65 -23.03
CA ARG A 12 0.21 -3.63 -24.42
C ARG A 12 0.59 -2.31 -25.06
N THR A 13 1.51 -2.36 -26.01
CA THR A 13 1.91 -1.20 -26.83
C THR A 13 1.54 -1.44 -28.28
N ALA A 14 1.72 -0.45 -29.15
CA ALA A 14 1.61 -0.64 -30.59
C ALA A 14 2.53 0.31 -31.35
N MET A 15 2.76 0.01 -32.62
CA MET A 15 3.47 0.94 -33.51
C MET A 15 2.75 2.29 -33.53
N ASN A 16 3.50 3.39 -33.45
CA ASN A 16 2.98 4.76 -33.36
C ASN A 16 2.17 5.10 -32.10
N TYR A 17 1.99 4.14 -31.18
CA TYR A 17 1.28 4.33 -29.91
C TYR A 17 2.13 3.79 -28.75
N PRO A 18 3.19 4.54 -28.35
CA PRO A 18 4.06 4.13 -27.27
C PRO A 18 3.33 4.08 -25.93
N SER A 19 3.77 3.18 -25.06
CA SER A 19 3.27 3.04 -23.69
C SER A 19 4.21 3.72 -22.72
N SER A 20 3.69 4.61 -21.87
CA SER A 20 4.44 5.24 -20.79
C SER A 20 4.23 4.50 -19.48
N LEU A 21 5.30 4.13 -18.79
CA LEU A 21 5.25 3.42 -17.52
C LEU A 21 5.83 4.32 -16.43
N THR A 22 5.11 4.46 -15.33
CA THR A 22 5.57 5.16 -14.13
C THR A 22 5.64 4.20 -12.96
N PHE A 23 6.78 4.11 -12.28
CA PHE A 23 6.93 3.26 -11.10
C PHE A 23 6.62 4.03 -9.83
N ILE A 24 5.78 3.44 -8.97
CA ILE A 24 5.42 3.97 -7.67
C ILE A 24 5.57 2.90 -6.60
N ASP A 25 5.89 3.31 -5.39
CA ASP A 25 6.02 2.41 -4.25
C ASP A 25 4.68 2.17 -3.54
N SER A 26 4.70 1.40 -2.46
CA SER A 26 3.50 1.10 -1.68
C SER A 26 2.85 2.32 -1.02
N THR A 27 3.55 3.44 -0.90
CA THR A 27 3.08 4.71 -0.32
C THR A 27 2.57 5.70 -1.39
N GLY A 28 2.66 5.34 -2.67
CA GLY A 28 2.35 6.25 -3.77
C GLY A 28 3.45 7.29 -4.02
N ALA A 29 4.67 7.04 -3.53
CA ALA A 29 5.83 7.83 -3.89
C ALA A 29 6.44 7.33 -5.21
N PRO A 30 6.99 8.22 -6.06
CA PRO A 30 7.66 7.79 -7.28
C PRO A 30 8.91 6.98 -6.98
N TRP A 31 9.08 5.85 -7.66
CA TRP A 31 10.26 5.00 -7.54
C TRP A 31 11.13 5.16 -8.79
N LYS A 32 12.27 5.82 -8.64
CA LYS A 32 13.19 6.09 -9.75
C LYS A 32 13.82 4.82 -10.32
N LEU A 33 14.05 4.82 -11.64
CA LEU A 33 14.89 3.81 -12.27
C LEU A 33 16.32 3.92 -11.74
N GLY A 34 16.95 2.77 -11.47
CA GLY A 34 18.34 2.68 -10.99
C GLY A 34 19.37 2.50 -12.11
N ALA A 35 18.93 2.02 -13.27
CA ALA A 35 19.76 1.84 -14.46
C ALA A 35 18.89 1.80 -15.73
N ALA A 36 19.53 1.80 -16.89
CA ALA A 36 18.85 1.62 -18.17
C ALA A 36 18.08 0.28 -18.18
N PRO A 37 16.79 0.27 -18.54
CA PRO A 37 16.04 -0.98 -18.67
C PRO A 37 16.51 -1.76 -19.89
N ILE A 38 16.35 -3.08 -19.85
CA ILE A 38 16.82 -4.00 -20.89
C ILE A 38 15.62 -4.63 -21.56
N SER A 39 15.58 -4.59 -22.90
CA SER A 39 14.59 -5.33 -23.68
C SER A 39 15.12 -6.71 -24.06
N GLY A 40 14.35 -7.76 -23.79
CA GLY A 40 14.61 -9.11 -24.29
C GLY A 40 14.27 -9.31 -25.76
N ASN A 41 13.60 -8.34 -26.41
CA ASN A 41 13.28 -8.38 -27.83
C ASN A 41 13.60 -7.02 -28.49
N PRO A 42 14.49 -6.98 -29.51
CA PRO A 42 14.93 -5.72 -30.15
C PRO A 42 13.82 -4.98 -30.90
N ALA A 43 12.67 -5.62 -31.13
CA ALA A 43 11.48 -4.97 -31.67
C ALA A 43 10.85 -3.96 -30.69
N PHE A 44 11.21 -4.01 -29.39
CA PHE A 44 10.83 -2.99 -28.41
C PHE A 44 12.02 -2.09 -28.09
N GLN A 45 11.88 -0.80 -28.40
CA GLN A 45 12.81 0.24 -27.99
C GLN A 45 12.36 0.86 -26.69
N LEU A 46 13.30 1.01 -25.77
CA LEU A 46 13.05 1.59 -24.44
C LEU A 46 13.70 2.96 -24.38
N TYR A 47 12.92 3.96 -23.98
CA TYR A 47 13.43 5.27 -23.60
C TYR A 47 13.27 5.44 -22.10
N TRP A 48 14.30 5.94 -21.45
CA TRP A 48 14.28 6.18 -20.01
C TRP A 48 15.01 7.49 -19.73
N VAL A 49 14.65 8.12 -18.62
CA VAL A 49 15.29 9.34 -18.17
C VAL A 49 16.02 9.01 -16.86
N PRO A 50 17.33 9.33 -16.73
CA PRO A 50 18.05 9.22 -15.47
C PRO A 50 17.32 9.95 -14.34
N ASP A 51 17.35 9.37 -13.14
CA ASP A 51 16.68 9.91 -11.95
C ASP A 51 15.15 10.11 -12.07
N SER A 52 14.53 9.52 -13.09
CA SER A 52 13.08 9.55 -13.31
C SER A 52 12.43 8.23 -12.90
N PRO A 53 11.16 8.25 -12.44
CA PRO A 53 10.34 7.06 -12.26
C PRO A 53 9.68 6.60 -13.58
N VAL A 54 9.92 7.30 -14.69
CA VAL A 54 9.22 7.09 -15.97
C VAL A 54 10.13 6.43 -17.01
N MET A 55 9.56 5.47 -17.74
CA MET A 55 10.12 4.97 -18.99
C MET A 55 9.04 4.87 -20.07
N VAL A 56 9.46 4.85 -21.33
CA VAL A 56 8.58 4.71 -22.49
C VAL A 56 8.97 3.47 -23.27
N VAL A 57 7.99 2.65 -23.61
CA VAL A 57 8.12 1.46 -24.46
C VAL A 57 7.55 1.79 -25.82
N TYR A 58 8.39 1.68 -26.84
CA TYR A 58 8.04 1.91 -28.24
C TYR A 58 8.19 0.61 -29.05
N ALA A 59 7.11 0.16 -29.67
CA ALA A 59 7.14 -0.98 -30.59
C ALA A 59 7.58 -0.55 -31.99
N LYS A 60 8.60 -1.21 -32.54
CA LYS A 60 9.08 -1.04 -33.92
C LYS A 60 8.36 -1.93 -34.92
N GLN A 61 7.75 -3.02 -34.44
CA GLN A 61 7.04 -4.01 -35.24
C GLN A 61 5.71 -4.34 -34.58
N PRO A 62 4.68 -4.75 -35.35
CA PRO A 62 3.43 -5.23 -34.80
C PRO A 62 3.50 -6.74 -34.53
N PHE A 63 2.59 -7.25 -33.71
CA PHE A 63 2.37 -8.67 -33.41
C PHE A 63 3.59 -9.44 -32.87
N VAL A 64 4.45 -8.76 -32.12
CA VAL A 64 5.58 -9.37 -31.42
C VAL A 64 5.40 -9.31 -29.91
N SER A 65 6.04 -10.23 -29.20
CA SER A 65 6.05 -10.30 -27.74
C SER A 65 7.48 -10.37 -27.21
N GLY A 66 7.67 -9.99 -25.96
CA GLY A 66 8.96 -10.05 -25.28
C GLY A 66 8.84 -9.75 -23.81
N ASN A 67 9.99 -9.60 -23.16
CA ASN A 67 10.08 -9.14 -21.79
C ASN A 67 10.99 -7.91 -21.68
N ILE A 68 10.79 -7.16 -20.61
CA ILE A 68 11.58 -5.99 -20.25
C ILE A 68 12.05 -6.17 -18.82
N THR A 69 13.35 -6.05 -18.59
CA THR A 69 13.94 -6.03 -17.25
C THR A 69 14.17 -4.58 -16.82
N VAL A 70 13.58 -4.20 -15.69
CA VAL A 70 13.64 -2.85 -15.13
C VAL A 70 14.39 -2.88 -13.81
N TYR A 71 15.36 -1.99 -13.68
CA TYR A 71 16.12 -1.79 -12.45
C TYR A 71 15.57 -0.58 -11.72
N LEU A 72 15.17 -0.74 -10.46
CA LEU A 72 14.73 0.36 -9.61
C LEU A 72 15.82 0.69 -8.59
N SER A 73 15.99 1.98 -8.30
CA SER A 73 17.01 2.44 -7.36
C SER A 73 16.80 1.82 -5.97
N GLY A 74 17.87 1.26 -5.39
CA GLY A 74 17.84 0.61 -4.07
C GLY A 74 17.10 -0.74 -4.03
N LEU A 75 16.54 -1.23 -5.14
CA LEU A 75 15.93 -2.55 -5.21
C LEU A 75 16.94 -3.57 -5.74
N SER A 76 17.32 -4.54 -4.92
CA SER A 76 18.34 -5.55 -5.26
C SER A 76 17.90 -6.56 -6.32
N VAL A 77 16.59 -6.75 -6.48
CA VAL A 77 16.00 -7.69 -7.45
C VAL A 77 15.30 -6.87 -8.55
N PRO A 78 15.66 -7.03 -9.83
CA PRO A 78 15.02 -6.30 -10.91
C PRO A 78 13.58 -6.79 -11.13
N ILE A 79 12.77 -5.93 -11.74
CA ILE A 79 11.39 -6.23 -12.10
C ILE A 79 11.33 -6.67 -13.55
N VAL A 80 10.65 -7.78 -13.83
CA VAL A 80 10.42 -8.27 -15.19
C VAL A 80 8.98 -7.98 -15.60
N LEU A 81 8.80 -7.42 -16.79
CA LEU A 81 7.52 -7.12 -17.41
C LEU A 81 7.39 -7.91 -18.71
N ASN A 82 6.19 -8.39 -19.01
CA ASN A 82 5.87 -8.88 -20.35
C ASN A 82 5.39 -7.70 -21.21
N VAL A 83 5.73 -7.72 -22.49
CA VAL A 83 5.30 -6.71 -23.44
C VAL A 83 4.80 -7.37 -24.72
N THR A 84 3.73 -6.83 -25.29
CA THR A 84 3.18 -7.23 -26.60
C THR A 84 2.89 -5.99 -27.46
N SER A 85 3.02 -6.12 -28.77
CA SER A 85 2.72 -5.07 -29.75
C SER A 85 1.46 -5.39 -30.56
N GLY A 86 0.30 -5.43 -29.91
CA GLY A 86 -0.96 -5.86 -30.52
C GLY A 86 -1.16 -7.39 -30.52
N GLU A 87 -2.41 -7.82 -30.54
CA GLU A 87 -2.78 -9.25 -30.53
C GLU A 87 -2.79 -9.78 -31.98
N PRO A 88 -2.20 -10.95 -32.29
CA PRO A 88 -2.24 -11.54 -33.63
C PRO A 88 -3.64 -11.93 -34.10
N ASP A 89 -4.56 -12.10 -33.16
CA ASP A 89 -5.90 -12.61 -33.40
C ASP A 89 -6.95 -11.55 -33.05
N THR A 90 -7.61 -11.02 -34.08
CA THR A 90 -9.06 -11.11 -34.21
C THR A 90 -9.46 -10.36 -35.48
N SER A 91 -10.54 -10.80 -36.09
CA SER A 91 -11.30 -10.13 -37.15
C SER A 91 -11.68 -8.66 -36.88
N ALA A 92 -11.29 -8.09 -35.73
CA ALA A 92 -11.40 -6.69 -35.38
C ALA A 92 -10.08 -5.96 -35.70
N LYS A 93 -10.15 -4.91 -36.55
CA LYS A 93 -9.01 -4.02 -36.85
C LYS A 93 -8.63 -3.10 -35.68
N THR A 94 -8.85 -3.53 -34.44
CA THR A 94 -8.71 -2.72 -33.23
C THR A 94 -7.77 -3.41 -32.26
N TRP A 95 -6.70 -2.73 -31.88
CA TRP A 95 -5.76 -3.19 -30.85
C TRP A 95 -5.87 -2.31 -29.61
N THR A 96 -5.79 -2.92 -28.44
CA THR A 96 -5.79 -2.20 -27.16
C THR A 96 -4.36 -1.75 -26.85
N VAL A 97 -4.20 -0.46 -26.56
CA VAL A 97 -2.92 0.11 -26.13
C VAL A 97 -3.07 0.66 -24.72
N ASP A 98 -2.13 0.28 -23.86
CA ASP A 98 -1.96 0.89 -22.56
C ASP A 98 -1.11 2.17 -22.74
N SER A 99 -1.75 3.32 -22.94
CA SER A 99 -1.02 4.59 -23.17
C SER A 99 -0.21 5.02 -21.94
N ARG A 100 -0.75 4.79 -20.75
CA ARG A 100 -0.10 5.04 -19.46
C ARG A 100 -0.39 3.91 -18.47
N LEU A 101 0.65 3.40 -17.84
CA LEU A 101 0.57 2.44 -16.75
C LEU A 101 1.31 2.95 -15.52
N ASP A 102 0.63 2.99 -14.38
CA ASP A 102 1.24 3.27 -13.10
C ASP A 102 1.52 1.93 -12.38
N MET A 103 2.80 1.57 -12.34
CA MET A 103 3.31 0.31 -11.85
C MET A 103 3.56 0.40 -10.34
N ARG A 104 2.65 -0.16 -9.56
CA ARG A 104 2.78 -0.20 -8.10
C ARG A 104 3.64 -1.37 -7.64
N VAL A 105 4.77 -1.05 -7.01
CA VAL A 105 5.64 -1.99 -6.32
C VAL A 105 5.14 -2.14 -4.88
N PRO A 106 4.82 -3.35 -4.40
CA PRO A 106 4.31 -3.59 -3.04
C PRO A 106 5.45 -3.55 -2.00
N ARG A 107 6.31 -2.53 -2.07
CA ARG A 107 7.42 -2.26 -1.16
C ARG A 107 7.58 -0.76 -1.01
N ARG A 108 8.20 -0.31 0.08
CA ARG A 108 8.63 1.08 0.26
C ARG A 108 9.90 1.34 -0.54
N GLY A 109 9.90 2.41 -1.33
CA GLY A 109 11.05 2.84 -2.12
C GLY A 109 11.94 3.83 -1.37
N PRO A 110 13.08 4.25 -1.96
CA PRO A 110 13.99 5.21 -1.33
C PRO A 110 13.35 6.59 -1.07
N ALA A 111 12.41 6.99 -1.92
CA ALA A 111 11.63 8.22 -1.77
C ALA A 111 10.25 7.94 -1.14
N ALA A 112 10.06 6.78 -0.52
CA ALA A 112 8.81 6.43 0.14
C ALA A 112 8.36 7.61 0.97
N LYS A 113 7.12 8.04 0.73
CA LYS A 113 6.51 9.01 1.62
C LYS A 113 6.63 8.37 2.98
N ALA A 114 7.04 9.16 3.96
CA ALA A 114 6.70 8.82 5.33
C ALA A 114 5.23 8.42 5.25
N THR A 115 4.89 7.25 5.81
CA THR A 115 3.47 7.04 6.04
C THR A 115 3.10 8.32 6.79
N ALA A 116 2.00 8.96 6.42
CA ALA A 116 1.31 9.58 7.50
C ALA A 116 1.05 8.42 8.48
N ILE A 117 2.00 8.15 9.41
CA ILE A 117 1.63 8.31 10.80
C ILE A 117 0.85 9.60 10.67
N PRO A 118 -0.50 9.60 10.81
CA PRO A 118 -1.15 10.88 10.92
C PRO A 118 -0.24 11.74 11.79
N GLU A 119 -0.24 13.04 11.62
CA GLU A 119 0.10 13.80 12.79
C GLU A 119 -0.96 13.44 13.89
N SER A 120 -1.00 12.20 14.42
CA SER A 120 -0.56 12.03 15.78
C SER A 120 0.64 12.96 15.88
N ARG A 121 0.33 14.17 16.35
CA ARG A 121 0.81 14.56 17.66
C ARG A 121 1.38 13.29 18.30
N ILE A 122 2.67 13.05 18.04
CA ILE A 122 3.55 12.55 19.07
C ILE A 122 3.17 13.47 20.20
N GLY A 123 2.24 13.01 21.03
CA GLY A 123 2.01 13.61 22.31
C GLY A 123 3.36 13.46 22.94
N LEU A 124 4.18 14.51 22.86
CA LEU A 124 5.22 14.72 23.83
C LEU A 124 4.48 14.61 25.16
N HIS A 125 4.56 13.42 25.76
CA HIS A 125 3.92 13.06 27.03
C HIS A 125 2.42 13.39 27.14
N ASP A 126 1.55 12.69 26.41
CA ASP A 126 0.19 12.52 26.95
C ASP A 126 0.21 11.34 27.93
N SER A 127 0.42 11.65 29.20
CA SER A 127 0.40 10.67 30.30
C SER A 127 -0.89 9.85 30.32
N THR A 128 -1.98 10.39 29.78
CA THR A 128 -3.29 9.73 29.70
C THR A 128 -3.25 8.55 28.73
N LEU A 129 -2.80 8.79 27.49
CA LEU A 129 -2.64 7.73 26.49
C LEU A 129 -1.64 6.66 26.94
N GLN A 130 -0.53 7.07 27.55
CA GLN A 130 0.44 6.11 28.10
C GLN A 130 -0.20 5.24 29.19
N SER A 131 -0.98 5.84 30.10
CA SER A 131 -1.67 5.12 31.18
C SER A 131 -2.65 4.07 30.63
N PHE A 132 -3.39 4.40 29.57
CA PHE A 132 -4.25 3.44 28.87
C PHE A 132 -3.46 2.31 28.18
N LEU A 133 -2.32 2.62 27.54
CA LEU A 133 -1.47 1.62 26.90
C LEU A 133 -0.85 0.64 27.92
N ASP A 134 -0.44 1.16 29.08
CA ASP A 134 0.10 0.41 30.21
C ASP A 134 -1.00 -0.40 30.94
N GLY A 135 -2.27 -0.20 30.60
CA GLY A 135 -3.41 -0.90 31.20
C GLY A 135 -3.83 -0.36 32.57
N VAL A 136 -3.38 0.85 32.93
CA VAL A 136 -3.70 1.55 34.18
C VAL A 136 -4.46 2.85 33.85
N PRO A 137 -5.69 2.78 33.32
CA PRO A 137 -6.43 3.96 32.89
C PRO A 137 -6.73 4.91 34.07
N PRO A 138 -6.95 6.22 33.81
CA PRO A 138 -7.43 7.16 34.82
C PRO A 138 -8.70 6.69 35.52
N LYS A 139 -8.95 7.15 36.75
CA LYS A 139 -10.10 6.69 37.57
C LYS A 139 -11.44 7.08 36.97
N GLU A 140 -11.46 8.13 36.15
CA GLU A 140 -12.62 8.66 35.46
C GLU A 140 -13.00 7.81 34.23
N ALA A 141 -12.09 6.94 33.76
CA ALA A 141 -12.33 6.09 32.62
C ALA A 141 -13.15 4.86 33.01
N ARG A 142 -14.18 4.56 32.22
CA ARG A 142 -15.05 3.39 32.41
C ARG A 142 -14.68 2.31 31.42
N ARG A 143 -14.43 1.09 31.91
CA ARG A 143 -14.20 -0.06 31.03
C ARG A 143 -15.53 -0.50 30.42
N LEU A 144 -15.57 -0.64 29.10
CA LEU A 144 -16.77 -1.06 28.38
C LEU A 144 -16.77 -2.56 28.11
N ASN A 145 -17.96 -3.15 28.06
CA ASN A 145 -18.13 -4.52 27.61
C ASN A 145 -18.05 -4.58 26.08
N VAL A 146 -17.26 -5.54 25.58
CA VAL A 146 -17.09 -5.75 24.15
C VAL A 146 -17.41 -7.18 23.77
N THR A 147 -17.98 -7.34 22.58
CA THR A 147 -18.23 -8.64 21.97
C THR A 147 -17.74 -8.63 20.54
N GLY A 148 -17.20 -9.74 20.06
CA GLY A 148 -16.59 -9.81 18.74
C GLY A 148 -15.33 -10.67 18.76
N GLY A 149 -14.91 -11.14 17.59
CA GLY A 149 -13.79 -12.07 17.45
C GLY A 149 -12.40 -11.42 17.50
N VAL A 150 -12.24 -10.28 18.18
CA VAL A 150 -10.96 -9.56 18.24
C VAL A 150 -10.22 -9.94 19.52
N PRO A 151 -9.10 -10.70 19.44
CA PRO A 151 -8.38 -11.17 20.62
C PRO A 151 -7.71 -10.03 21.37
N ASP A 152 -7.41 -10.25 22.65
CA ASP A 152 -6.61 -9.36 23.50
C ASP A 152 -7.01 -7.88 23.47
N THR A 153 -8.30 -7.61 23.31
CA THR A 153 -8.83 -6.26 23.14
C THR A 153 -9.50 -5.77 24.42
N THR A 154 -9.15 -4.56 24.85
CA THR A 154 -9.83 -3.87 25.95
C THR A 154 -10.24 -2.48 25.51
N VAL A 155 -11.45 -2.07 25.87
CA VAL A 155 -12.01 -0.77 25.52
C VAL A 155 -12.39 -0.02 26.79
N TRP A 156 -12.04 1.25 26.85
CA TRP A 156 -12.49 2.18 27.85
C TRP A 156 -13.15 3.39 27.20
N GLN A 157 -13.99 4.07 27.96
CA GLN A 157 -14.58 5.36 27.61
C GLN A 157 -14.14 6.40 28.64
N LEU A 158 -13.73 7.57 28.16
CA LEU A 158 -13.44 8.74 28.99
C LEU A 158 -13.99 9.97 28.27
N GLY A 159 -15.02 10.60 28.85
CA GLY A 159 -15.79 11.62 28.16
C GLY A 159 -16.49 11.06 26.92
N ASP A 160 -16.36 11.76 25.80
CA ASP A 160 -16.95 11.37 24.50
C ASP A 160 -16.04 10.47 23.66
N ASP A 161 -14.90 10.06 24.22
CA ASP A 161 -13.87 9.29 23.52
C ASP A 161 -13.78 7.85 24.00
N LEU A 162 -13.52 6.94 23.06
CA LEU A 162 -13.13 5.57 23.30
C LEU A 162 -11.62 5.40 23.19
N TYR A 163 -11.09 4.58 24.09
CA TYR A 163 -9.69 4.17 24.14
C TYR A 163 -9.64 2.65 23.98
N ILE A 164 -9.14 2.19 22.83
CA ILE A 164 -9.12 0.77 22.47
C ILE A 164 -7.69 0.27 22.48
N ARG A 165 -7.37 -0.69 23.35
CA ARG A 165 -6.07 -1.36 23.44
C ARG A 165 -6.17 -2.75 22.86
N SER A 166 -5.41 -3.06 21.81
CA SER A 166 -5.38 -4.37 21.16
C SER A 166 -4.03 -4.65 20.49
N ARG A 167 -3.78 -5.92 20.17
CA ARG A 167 -2.71 -6.36 19.26
C ARG A 167 -3.18 -6.53 17.82
N ALA A 168 -4.48 -6.48 17.57
CA ALA A 168 -5.05 -6.54 16.22
C ALA A 168 -5.02 -5.14 15.58
N ASP A 169 -4.81 -5.06 14.26
CA ASP A 169 -4.77 -3.77 13.56
C ASP A 169 -6.18 -3.19 13.37
N ILE A 170 -6.43 -1.97 13.86
CA ILE A 170 -7.69 -1.27 13.58
C ILE A 170 -7.81 -0.92 12.09
N ARG A 171 -9.02 -0.93 11.56
CA ARG A 171 -9.33 -0.56 10.16
C ARG A 171 -10.12 0.74 10.04
N ASP A 172 -10.82 1.11 11.11
CA ASP A 172 -11.59 2.34 11.16
C ASP A 172 -10.69 3.56 11.43
N GLU A 173 -11.24 4.74 11.19
CA GLU A 173 -10.58 6.00 11.49
C GLU A 173 -10.47 6.22 13.00
N PHE A 174 -9.38 6.84 13.42
CA PHE A 174 -9.08 7.17 14.81
C PHE A 174 -8.43 8.54 14.90
N GLU A 175 -8.58 9.19 16.05
CA GLU A 175 -8.00 10.52 16.32
C GLU A 175 -6.53 10.45 16.75
N ALA A 176 -6.18 9.45 17.56
CA ALA A 176 -4.82 9.28 18.08
C ALA A 176 -4.46 7.82 18.26
N THR A 177 -3.15 7.51 18.26
CA THR A 177 -2.66 6.17 18.55
C THR A 177 -1.33 6.20 19.29
N LEU A 178 -1.09 5.19 20.13
CA LEU A 178 0.18 4.94 20.80
C LEU A 178 0.51 3.44 20.69
N SER A 179 1.79 3.10 20.56
CA SER A 179 2.23 1.72 20.34
C SER A 179 3.37 1.35 21.27
N SER A 180 3.36 0.12 21.76
CA SER A 180 4.43 -0.49 22.56
C SER A 180 5.29 -1.40 21.68
N ALA A 181 6.54 -1.63 22.10
CA ALA A 181 7.48 -2.52 21.42
C ALA A 181 7.02 -4.00 21.40
N ASP A 182 6.07 -4.37 22.27
CA ASP A 182 5.50 -5.71 22.37
C ASP A 182 4.35 -5.97 21.37
N GLY A 183 4.10 -5.03 20.45
CA GLY A 183 3.05 -5.11 19.43
C GLY A 183 1.66 -4.73 19.94
N THR A 184 1.54 -4.22 21.17
CA THR A 184 0.28 -3.65 21.66
C THR A 184 0.10 -2.23 21.17
N HIS A 185 -1.10 -1.92 20.71
CA HIS A 185 -1.48 -0.60 20.24
C HIS A 185 -2.66 -0.09 21.05
N LEU A 186 -2.75 1.23 21.17
CA LEU A 186 -3.86 1.97 21.73
C LEU A 186 -4.38 2.93 20.66
N TRP A 187 -5.70 3.04 20.50
CA TRP A 187 -6.34 4.04 19.64
C TRP A 187 -7.35 4.86 20.44
N LYS A 188 -7.41 6.16 20.16
CA LYS A 188 -8.45 7.10 20.61
C LYS A 188 -9.37 7.41 19.45
N LEU A 189 -10.68 7.29 19.62
CA LEU A 189 -11.68 7.63 18.62
C LEU A 189 -12.94 8.17 19.30
N PRO A 190 -13.83 8.89 18.58
CA PRO A 190 -15.13 9.26 19.12
C PRO A 190 -15.94 8.03 19.51
N ALA A 191 -16.90 8.19 20.43
CA ALA A 191 -17.79 7.10 20.83
C ALA A 191 -18.56 6.50 19.65
N THR A 192 -18.31 5.23 19.35
CA THR A 192 -19.00 4.45 18.33
C THR A 192 -19.45 3.08 18.87
N PRO A 193 -20.59 2.55 18.39
CA PRO A 193 -21.12 1.28 18.90
C PRO A 193 -20.42 0.04 18.32
N TYR A 194 -19.60 0.21 17.28
CA TYR A 194 -18.77 -0.85 16.72
C TYR A 194 -17.50 -0.28 16.09
N VAL A 195 -16.46 -1.11 16.04
CA VAL A 195 -15.17 -0.82 15.40
C VAL A 195 -14.67 -2.04 14.63
N THR A 196 -14.05 -1.86 13.47
CA THR A 196 -13.50 -2.96 12.68
C THR A 196 -11.98 -3.14 12.81
N PHE A 197 -11.54 -4.40 12.85
CA PHE A 197 -10.15 -4.83 13.01
C PHE A 197 -9.74 -5.84 11.94
N SER A 198 -8.44 -5.91 11.67
CA SER A 198 -7.79 -6.99 10.92
C SER A 198 -7.31 -8.07 11.88
N VAL A 199 -7.94 -9.24 11.84
CA VAL A 199 -7.51 -10.41 12.61
C VAL A 199 -7.10 -11.49 11.60
N MET A 200 -5.81 -11.84 11.56
CA MET A 200 -5.24 -12.80 10.61
C MET A 200 -5.61 -12.51 9.14
N GLY A 201 -5.63 -11.23 8.76
CA GLY A 201 -5.96 -10.78 7.41
C GLY A 201 -7.47 -10.73 7.09
N LYS A 202 -8.35 -11.06 8.04
CA LYS A 202 -9.81 -10.93 7.90
C LYS A 202 -10.35 -9.73 8.67
N THR A 203 -11.27 -9.00 8.06
CA THR A 203 -12.02 -7.94 8.75
C THR A 203 -12.96 -8.56 9.78
N THR A 204 -12.82 -8.17 11.03
CA THR A 204 -13.60 -8.65 12.18
C THR A 204 -14.16 -7.44 12.92
N ALA A 205 -15.47 -7.45 13.17
CA ALA A 205 -16.12 -6.38 13.93
C ALA A 205 -16.00 -6.62 15.45
N LEU A 206 -15.80 -5.54 16.18
CA LEU A 206 -15.88 -5.44 17.63
C LEU A 206 -17.11 -4.59 17.96
N ASN A 207 -18.11 -5.18 18.59
CA ASN A 207 -19.27 -4.47 19.11
C ASN A 207 -18.97 -3.96 20.52
N ILE A 208 -19.37 -2.72 20.79
CA ILE A 208 -19.09 -2.01 22.03
C ILE A 208 -20.42 -1.66 22.68
N ALA A 209 -20.65 -2.14 23.90
CA ALA A 209 -21.82 -1.75 24.68
C ALA A 209 -21.58 -0.34 25.27
N LEU A 210 -22.08 0.68 24.56
CA LEU A 210 -22.12 2.04 25.05
C LEU A 210 -23.22 2.16 26.12
N GLU A 211 -22.93 2.85 27.22
CA GLU A 211 -23.88 3.17 28.30
C GLU A 211 -24.19 4.67 28.35
#